data_AF-A0A671X8G4-F1
#
_entry.id   AF-A0A671X8G4-F1
#
_cell.length_a   1.000
_cell.length_b   1.000
_cell.length_c   1.000
_cell.angle_alpha   90.00
_cell.angle_beta   90.00
_cell.angle_gamma   90.00
#
_symmetry.space_group_name_H-M   'P 1'
#
loop_
_entity.id
_entity.type
_entity.pdbx_description
1 polymer ?
#
loop_
_entity_poly.entity_id
_entity_poly.type
_entity_poly.pdbx_seq_one_letter_code
_entity_poly.pdbx_strand_id
1 'polypeptide(L)'
;LFFDARKTKMAARLEEDLCCPVCHDVFREPVVLSCSHSFCKDCLQYWWTERQTRECPVCRKRSSRDRPAVNLALKNLCETFLQERDQRASEDLCSRHSEKLKLFCLDHQQPVCVVCRDSEQHTNHRIQTRR
;
A
#
# COMPACT_ATOMS: atom_id res chain seq x y z
N LEU A 1 2.99 24.16 3.76
CA LEU A 1 3.45 23.50 5.00
C LEU A 1 2.31 22.84 5.81
N PHE A 2 1.07 23.36 5.84
CA PHE A 2 -0.05 22.73 6.57
C PHE A 2 -0.85 21.67 5.79
N PHE A 3 -0.70 21.61 4.46
CA PHE A 3 -1.45 20.68 3.60
C PHE A 3 -0.87 19.26 3.56
N ASP A 4 0.43 19.10 3.80
CA ASP A 4 1.12 17.79 3.71
C ASP A 4 0.82 16.88 4.91
N ALA A 5 0.89 17.41 6.13
CA ALA A 5 0.71 16.62 7.35
C ALA A 5 -0.69 16.00 7.51
N ARG A 6 -1.73 16.65 6.96
CA ARG A 6 -3.10 16.09 6.94
C ARG A 6 -3.23 14.93 5.97
N LYS A 7 -2.46 14.94 4.88
CA LYS A 7 -2.45 13.88 3.86
C LYS A 7 -1.79 12.61 4.39
N THR A 8 -0.68 12.74 5.12
CA THR A 8 0.04 11.63 5.76
C THR A 8 -0.79 10.96 6.86
N LYS A 9 -1.51 11.75 7.67
CA LYS A 9 -2.34 11.23 8.77
C LYS A 9 -3.61 10.51 8.29
N MET A 10 -4.15 10.90 7.13
CA MET A 10 -5.30 10.22 6.51
C MET A 10 -4.87 8.88 5.90
N ALA A 11 -3.70 8.84 5.24
CA ALA A 11 -3.16 7.62 4.66
C ALA A 11 -2.85 6.55 5.72
N ALA A 12 -2.24 6.94 6.86
CA ALA A 12 -1.94 6.01 7.95
C ALA A 12 -3.20 5.39 8.60
N ARG A 13 -4.30 6.14 8.68
CA ARG A 13 -5.57 5.60 9.20
C ARG A 13 -6.26 4.66 8.21
N LEU A 14 -6.16 4.96 6.92
CA LEU A 14 -6.67 4.09 5.86
C LEU A 14 -5.91 2.78 5.78
N GLU A 15 -4.61 2.78 6.09
CA GLU A 15 -3.81 1.55 6.18
C GLU A 15 -4.36 0.59 7.23
N GLU A 16 -4.72 1.07 8.42
CA GLU A 16 -5.30 0.23 9.48
C GLU A 16 -6.68 -0.33 9.09
N ASP A 17 -7.52 0.48 8.43
CA ASP A 17 -8.87 0.09 8.00
C ASP A 17 -8.86 -0.94 6.85
N LEU A 18 -7.77 -1.04 6.10
CA LEU A 18 -7.59 -1.98 4.98
C LEU A 18 -6.79 -3.23 5.34
N CYS A 19 -6.42 -3.41 6.61
CA CYS A 19 -5.65 -4.55 7.08
C CYS A 19 -6.53 -5.69 7.62
N CYS A 20 -6.12 -6.91 7.32
CA CYS A 20 -6.70 -8.11 7.87
C CYS A 20 -6.30 -8.31 9.34
N PRO A 21 -7.23 -8.53 10.27
CA PRO A 21 -6.92 -8.70 11.69
C PRO A 21 -6.25 -10.04 12.02
N VAL A 22 -6.04 -10.93 11.04
CA VAL A 22 -5.38 -12.23 11.22
C VAL A 22 -3.93 -12.18 10.77
N CYS A 23 -3.65 -11.62 9.58
CA CYS A 23 -2.29 -11.54 9.05
C CYS A 23 -1.64 -10.15 9.21
N HIS A 24 -2.41 -9.15 9.64
CA HIS A 24 -1.99 -7.75 9.78
C HIS A 24 -1.38 -7.14 8.50
N ASP A 25 -1.86 -7.61 7.34
CA ASP A 25 -1.48 -7.11 6.01
C ASP A 25 -2.75 -6.69 5.27
N VAL A 26 -2.60 -5.90 4.21
CA VAL A 26 -3.70 -5.44 3.36
C VAL A 26 -4.53 -6.63 2.88
N PHE A 27 -5.86 -6.51 2.91
CA PHE A 27 -6.73 -7.63 2.55
C PHE A 27 -6.46 -8.16 1.14
N ARG A 28 -6.31 -9.49 1.04
CA ARG A 28 -6.26 -10.23 -0.23
C ARG A 28 -7.51 -11.11 -0.35
N GLU A 29 -8.27 -10.88 -1.41
CA GLU A 29 -9.60 -11.48 -1.59
C GLU A 29 -10.45 -11.40 -0.30
N PRO A 30 -10.76 -10.19 0.22
CA PRO A 30 -11.49 -10.04 1.47
C PRO A 30 -12.85 -10.72 1.41
N VAL A 31 -13.14 -11.60 2.36
CA VAL A 31 -14.44 -12.23 2.54
C VAL A 31 -15.13 -11.68 3.78
N VAL A 32 -16.45 -11.49 3.72
CA VAL A 32 -17.24 -10.93 4.81
C VAL A 32 -18.13 -12.00 5.46
N LEU A 33 -18.03 -12.13 6.78
CA LEU A 33 -18.88 -13.01 7.57
C LEU A 33 -20.24 -12.37 7.89
N SER A 34 -21.20 -13.18 8.33
CA SER A 34 -22.52 -12.69 8.79
C SER A 34 -22.44 -11.76 10.02
N CYS A 35 -21.31 -11.78 10.74
CA CYS A 35 -21.02 -10.83 11.81
C CYS A 35 -20.39 -9.51 11.32
N SER A 36 -20.37 -9.27 10.00
CA SER A 36 -19.79 -8.11 9.33
C SER A 36 -18.28 -7.92 9.47
N HIS A 37 -17.56 -8.89 10.06
CA HIS A 37 -16.10 -8.87 10.09
C HIS A 37 -15.56 -9.42 8.76
N SER A 38 -14.49 -8.78 8.27
CA SER A 38 -13.83 -9.15 7.02
C SER A 38 -12.44 -9.74 7.30
N PHE A 39 -12.04 -10.69 6.47
CA PHE A 39 -10.77 -11.43 6.56
C PHE A 39 -10.26 -11.72 5.16
N CYS A 40 -8.94 -11.92 4.97
CA CYS A 40 -8.47 -12.56 3.74
C CYS A 40 -9.09 -13.96 3.65
N LYS A 41 -9.47 -14.37 2.44
CA LYS A 41 -10.03 -15.70 2.18
C LYS A 41 -9.17 -16.82 2.77
N ASP A 42 -7.87 -16.77 2.50
CA ASP A 42 -6.91 -17.77 2.97
C ASP A 42 -6.74 -17.75 4.49
N CYS A 43 -6.74 -16.56 5.11
CA CYS A 43 -6.67 -16.41 6.57
C CYS A 43 -7.87 -17.05 7.27
N LEU A 44 -9.07 -16.83 6.72
CA LEU A 44 -10.28 -17.44 7.26
C LEU A 44 -10.30 -18.96 7.06
N GLN A 45 -9.89 -19.44 5.88
CA GLN A 45 -9.82 -20.86 5.58
C GLN A 45 -8.82 -21.58 6.47
N TYR A 46 -7.63 -21.01 6.67
CA TYR A 46 -6.62 -21.53 7.59
C TYR A 46 -7.18 -21.62 9.02
N TRP A 47 -7.80 -20.54 9.51
CA TRP A 47 -8.40 -20.52 10.85
C TRP A 47 -9.48 -21.60 11.04
N TRP A 48 -10.37 -21.77 10.07
CA TRP A 48 -11.43 -22.78 10.14
C TRP A 48 -10.92 -24.21 10.08
N THR A 49 -9.86 -24.43 9.30
CA THR A 49 -9.22 -25.74 9.17
C THR A 49 -8.47 -26.11 10.46
N GLU A 50 -7.64 -25.19 10.96
CA GLU A 50 -6.79 -25.40 12.14
C GLU A 50 -7.63 -25.67 13.41
N ARG A 51 -8.68 -24.88 13.63
CA ARG A 51 -9.53 -24.99 14.83
C ARG A 51 -10.73 -25.92 14.66
N GLN A 52 -10.91 -26.50 13.47
CA GLN A 52 -12.08 -27.32 13.13
C GLN A 52 -13.42 -26.65 13.49
N THR A 53 -13.50 -25.32 13.38
CA THR A 53 -14.70 -24.52 13.72
C THR A 53 -14.96 -23.48 12.64
N ARG A 54 -16.22 -23.05 12.50
CA ARG A 54 -16.65 -22.00 11.57
C ARG A 54 -16.82 -20.64 12.27
N GLU A 55 -16.06 -20.40 13.32
CA GLU A 55 -16.17 -19.17 14.12
C GLU A 55 -15.41 -18.01 13.50
N CYS A 56 -15.92 -16.79 13.72
CA CYS A 56 -15.21 -15.56 13.46
C CYS A 56 -13.95 -15.46 14.35
N PRO A 57 -12.76 -15.20 13.79
CA PRO A 57 -11.53 -14.98 14.56
C PRO A 57 -11.64 -13.86 15.62
N VAL A 58 -12.45 -12.83 15.34
CA VAL A 58 -12.57 -11.64 16.21
C VAL A 58 -13.62 -11.82 17.30
N CYS A 59 -14.87 -12.08 16.91
CA CYS A 59 -16.00 -12.09 17.85
C CYS A 59 -16.53 -13.48 18.20
N ARG A 60 -15.90 -14.55 17.69
CA ARG A 60 -16.28 -15.95 17.91
C ARG A 60 -17.69 -16.33 17.47
N LYS A 61 -18.44 -15.43 16.82
CA LYS A 61 -19.75 -15.75 16.24
C LYS A 61 -19.57 -16.79 15.13
N ARG A 62 -20.37 -17.86 15.17
CA ARG A 62 -20.36 -18.91 14.13
C ARG A 62 -20.88 -18.35 12.81
N SER A 63 -20.13 -18.57 11.74
CA SER A 63 -20.54 -18.26 10.37
C SER A 63 -21.68 -19.17 9.95
N SER A 64 -22.69 -18.58 9.31
CA SER A 64 -23.81 -19.31 8.71
C SER A 64 -23.44 -19.97 7.38
N ARG A 65 -22.42 -19.44 6.69
CA ARG A 65 -21.94 -19.93 5.38
C ARG A 65 -20.57 -20.59 5.54
N ASP A 66 -20.41 -21.71 4.87
CA ASP A 66 -19.13 -22.41 4.62
C ASP A 66 -18.26 -21.68 3.59
N ARG A 67 -18.88 -20.90 2.70
CA ARG A 67 -18.19 -20.08 1.70
C ARG A 67 -18.74 -18.65 1.73
N PRO A 68 -18.18 -17.77 2.56
CA PRO A 68 -18.61 -16.38 2.61
C PRO A 68 -18.29 -15.66 1.30
N ALA A 69 -19.10 -14.66 0.95
CA ALA A 69 -18.92 -13.90 -0.28
C ALA A 69 -17.70 -12.98 -0.18
N VAL A 70 -17.05 -12.77 -1.32
CA VAL A 70 -15.98 -11.77 -1.44
C VAL A 70 -16.61 -10.38 -1.37
N ASN A 71 -16.06 -9.53 -0.51
CA ASN A 71 -16.42 -8.12 -0.44
C ASN A 71 -15.67 -7.36 -1.57
N LEU A 72 -16.30 -7.30 -2.74
CA LEU A 72 -15.71 -6.66 -3.92
C LEU A 72 -15.39 -5.18 -3.69
N ALA A 73 -16.20 -4.46 -2.91
CA ALA A 73 -15.93 -3.07 -2.58
C ALA A 73 -14.62 -2.92 -1.79
N LEU A 74 -14.44 -3.73 -0.75
CA LEU A 74 -13.20 -3.73 0.04
C LEU A 74 -12.01 -4.20 -0.80
N LYS A 75 -12.20 -5.19 -1.67
CA LYS A 75 -11.17 -5.65 -2.61
C LYS A 75 -10.69 -4.51 -3.50
N ASN A 76 -11.61 -3.80 -4.15
CA ASN A 76 -11.28 -2.70 -5.05
C ASN A 76 -10.52 -1.58 -4.30
N LEU A 77 -10.95 -1.24 -3.08
CA LEU A 77 -10.24 -0.25 -2.26
C LEU A 77 -8.81 -0.68 -1.92
N CYS A 78 -8.61 -1.95 -1.56
CA CYS A 78 -7.28 -2.50 -1.28
C CYS A 78 -6.40 -2.47 -2.54
N GLU A 79 -6.95 -2.85 -3.70
CA GLU A 79 -6.22 -2.84 -4.98
C GLU A 79 -5.82 -1.41 -5.38
N THR A 80 -6.72 -0.43 -5.26
CA THR A 80 -6.38 0.98 -5.51
C THR A 80 -5.31 1.49 -4.55
N PHE A 81 -5.42 1.14 -3.26
CA PHE A 81 -4.41 1.53 -2.26
C PHE A 81 -3.02 0.96 -2.59
N LEU A 82 -2.96 -0.33 -2.97
CA LEU A 82 -1.71 -0.98 -3.36
C LEU A 82 -1.12 -0.36 -4.64
N GLN A 83 -1.95 -0.06 -5.64
CA GLN A 83 -1.52 0.63 -6.86
C GLN A 83 -0.95 2.01 -6.57
N GLU A 84 -1.57 2.80 -5.70
CA GLU A 84 -1.02 4.11 -5.31
C GLU A 84 0.32 3.97 -4.57
N ARG A 85 0.45 2.96 -3.71
CA ARG A 85 1.70 2.68 -3.00
C ARG A 85 2.81 2.28 -3.96
N ASP A 86 2.52 1.40 -4.90
CA ASP A 86 3.46 0.95 -5.92
C ASP A 86 3.81 2.07 -6.90
N GLN A 87 2.88 2.96 -7.22
CA GLN A 87 3.14 4.15 -8.02
C GLN A 87 4.06 5.14 -7.29
N ARG A 88 3.94 5.29 -5.97
CA ARG A 88 4.87 6.10 -5.16
C ARG A 88 6.23 5.41 -4.99
N ALA A 89 6.27 4.09 -4.90
CA ALA A 89 7.50 3.32 -4.75
C ALA A 89 8.30 3.21 -6.07
N SER A 90 7.61 3.19 -7.22
CA SER A 90 8.22 3.21 -8.55
C SER A 90 8.67 4.61 -8.98
N GLU A 91 8.19 5.65 -8.32
CA GLU A 91 8.73 6.99 -8.47
C GLU A 91 10.02 7.09 -7.67
N ASP A 92 11.17 6.87 -8.33
CA ASP A 92 12.49 7.21 -7.79
C ASP A 92 12.47 8.70 -7.37
N LEU A 93 12.26 9.02 -6.09
CA LEU A 93 12.22 10.40 -5.60
C LEU A 93 13.60 10.81 -5.06
N CYS A 94 13.99 12.06 -5.32
CA CYS A 94 15.20 12.63 -4.77
C CYS A 94 15.04 12.83 -3.26
N SER A 95 15.88 12.20 -2.44
CA SER A 95 15.80 12.27 -0.97
C SER A 95 15.94 13.69 -0.41
N ARG A 96 16.53 14.63 -1.17
CA ARG A 96 16.73 16.02 -0.74
C ARG A 96 15.60 16.96 -1.14
N HIS A 97 14.94 16.68 -2.25
CA HIS A 97 13.98 17.61 -2.88
C HIS A 97 12.58 17.02 -3.01
N SER A 98 12.39 15.72 -2.70
CA SER A 98 11.14 14.97 -2.88
C SER A 98 10.57 15.06 -4.31
N GLU A 99 11.45 15.29 -5.29
CA GLU A 99 11.13 15.43 -6.71
C GLU A 99 11.57 14.21 -7.51
N LYS A 100 10.83 13.89 -8.58
CA LYS A 100 11.10 12.69 -9.40
C LYS A 100 12.50 12.74 -10.03
N LEU A 101 13.26 11.67 -9.84
CA LEU A 101 14.59 11.42 -10.41
C LEU A 101 14.49 11.01 -11.89
N LYS A 102 14.05 11.94 -12.73
CA LYS A 102 13.91 11.76 -14.18
C LYS A 102 15.22 11.93 -14.96
N LEU A 103 16.26 12.38 -14.29
CA LEU A 103 17.53 12.76 -14.91
C LEU A 103 18.66 11.90 -14.34
N PHE A 104 19.76 11.81 -15.09
CA PHE A 104 20.97 11.11 -14.69
C PHE A 104 22.17 12.00 -14.94
N CYS A 105 22.98 12.23 -13.91
CA CYS A 105 24.25 12.94 -14.01
C CYS A 105 25.34 11.93 -14.39
N LEU A 106 25.97 12.13 -15.55
CA LEU A 106 26.99 11.22 -16.07
C LEU A 106 28.33 11.36 -15.33
N ASP A 107 28.67 12.57 -14.88
CA ASP A 107 29.92 12.85 -14.15
C ASP A 107 29.93 12.17 -12.78
N HIS A 108 28.79 12.19 -12.09
CA HIS A 108 28.63 11.57 -10.77
C HIS A 108 28.00 10.17 -10.84
N GLN A 109 27.65 9.69 -12.02
CA GLN A 109 26.97 8.41 -12.25
C GLN A 109 25.77 8.16 -11.33
N GLN A 110 24.95 9.20 -11.09
CA GLN A 110 23.83 9.12 -10.16
C GLN A 110 22.54 9.72 -10.73
N PRO A 111 21.36 9.19 -10.35
CA PRO A 111 20.09 9.79 -10.70
C PRO A 111 19.90 11.13 -9.96
N VAL A 112 19.35 12.13 -10.65
CA VAL A 112 19.12 13.48 -10.10
C VAL A 112 17.72 13.97 -10.48
N CYS A 113 17.14 14.84 -9.65
CA CYS A 113 15.87 15.51 -9.98
C CYS A 113 16.13 16.82 -10.73
N VAL A 114 15.06 17.45 -11.20
CA VAL A 114 15.15 18.74 -11.90
C VAL A 114 15.76 19.85 -11.04
N VAL A 115 15.55 19.81 -9.72
CA VAL A 115 16.14 20.78 -8.79
C VAL A 115 17.64 20.53 -8.58
N CYS A 116 18.05 19.26 -8.50
CA CYS A 116 19.48 18.92 -8.41
C CYS A 116 20.26 19.37 -9.65
N ARG A 117 19.66 19.28 -10.85
CA ARG A 117 20.27 19.75 -12.10
C ARG A 117 20.66 21.23 -12.03
N ASP A 118 19.77 22.05 -11.47
CA ASP A 118 19.93 23.51 -11.41
C ASP A 118 20.69 23.96 -10.13
N SER A 119 21.13 23.01 -9.30
CA SER A 119 21.96 23.28 -8.12
C SER A 119 23.42 23.52 -8.49
N GLU A 120 24.13 24.30 -7.67
CA GLU A 120 25.59 24.49 -7.75
C GLU A 120 26.34 23.16 -7.82
N GLN A 121 25.82 22.10 -7.20
CA GLN A 121 26.43 20.76 -7.17
C GLN A 121 26.46 20.04 -8.54
N HIS A 122 25.62 20.43 -9.48
CA HIS A 122 25.59 19.87 -10.83
C HIS A 122 25.66 20.94 -11.92
N THR A 123 26.06 22.16 -11.54
CA THR A 123 26.27 23.24 -12.49
C THR A 123 27.43 22.87 -13.42
N ASN A 124 27.17 22.84 -14.73
CA ASN A 124 28.08 22.37 -15.79
C ASN A 124 28.30 20.85 -15.91
N HIS A 125 27.51 20.03 -15.21
CA HIS A 125 27.60 18.57 -15.36
C HIS A 125 26.77 18.09 -16.56
N ARG A 126 27.16 16.96 -17.17
CA ARG A 126 26.44 16.37 -18.29
C ARG A 126 25.26 15.55 -17.79
N ILE A 127 24.06 16.07 -18.05
CA ILE A 127 22.80 15.51 -17.55
C ILE A 127 22.01 14.91 -18.72
N GLN A 128 21.56 13.67 -18.57
CA GLN A 128 20.75 12.98 -19.56
C GLN A 128 19.39 12.58 -18.99
N THR A 129 18.34 12.60 -19.81
CA THR A 129 17.02 12.08 -19.42
C THR A 129 17.04 10.55 -19.41
N ARG A 130 16.53 9.95 -18.32
CA ARG A 130 16.30 8.50 -18.27
C ARG A 130 15.11 8.22 -19.20
N ARG A 131 15.34 7.50 -20.30
CA ARG A 131 14.27 7.02 -21.19
C ARG A 131 13.62 5.78 -20.60
#